data_AF-A0A7C5AJS8-F1
#
_entry.id   AF-A0A7C5AJS8-F1
#
_cell.length_a   1.000
_cell.length_b   1.000
_cell.length_c   1.000
_cell.angle_alpha   90.00
_cell.angle_beta   90.00
_cell.angle_gamma   90.00
#
_symmetry.space_group_name_H-M   'P 1'
#
loop_
_entity.id
_entity.type
_entity.pdbx_description
1 polymer ?
#
loop_
_entity_poly.entity_id
_entity_poly.type
_entity_poly.pdbx_seq_one_letter_code
_entity_poly.pdbx_strand_id
1 'polypeptide(L)'
;RSVFGLTTSETIDAVDKLKQLGMLSSLQMLHYHIGSQISNIRHIRAAVQEACRIYVDLVREGAQMGYLDVGGGLAVDYDGSHTNYPSSRNYTAEEYCADIIDIVINMMDAAGIPHPIIVSESGRATVAYHSVLLLNILDTSRVEARSIPETLPENSPECLHELMHLMRNVSSKNLQELYHDATYYRDEARSRFMHGTLTLRERALAEEIFWNIITKLAKELRTQKYVPDELQNIESAIADVYYANFSVFQSLPDAWAIDQLFPVMPIHRLNERPNRQAIISDITCDCDGKLDNFIDLHDVKHTLPLHEYKGDDYIIGVFLVGAYQETLGDLHNLLGDTNVVGVRIGLDGQIEFTREIEGDSVADVLSYVEYDPKELANRVRRAAEEAVRAGRISPEERRVIMDAYEGGLGGYTYFEH
;
A
#
# COMPACT_ATOMS: atom_id res chain seq x y z
N ARG A 1 -4.84 23.01 9.46
CA ARG A 1 -4.29 24.35 9.84
C ARG A 1 -2.81 24.29 9.55
N SER A 2 -2.25 25.19 8.73
CA SER A 2 -0.81 25.16 8.42
C SER A 2 0.00 25.27 9.70
N VAL A 3 1.06 24.46 9.82
CA VAL A 3 1.93 24.40 11.00
C VAL A 3 3.06 25.43 10.90
N PHE A 4 3.39 25.85 9.68
CA PHE A 4 4.44 26.81 9.37
C PHE A 4 3.94 27.92 8.43
N GLY A 5 4.68 29.03 8.40
CA GLY A 5 4.40 30.22 7.60
C GLY A 5 4.07 31.44 8.46
N LEU A 6 4.45 32.62 7.96
CA LEU A 6 4.05 33.89 8.56
C LEU A 6 2.69 34.30 7.98
N THR A 7 1.80 34.76 8.84
CA THR A 7 0.60 35.48 8.39
C THR A 7 1.00 36.79 7.70
N THR A 8 0.06 37.42 6.98
CA THR A 8 0.33 38.71 6.33
C THR A 8 0.79 39.77 7.34
N SER A 9 0.19 39.81 8.55
CA SER A 9 0.61 40.74 9.60
C SER A 9 2.03 40.45 10.09
N GLU A 10 2.35 39.19 10.39
CA GLU A 10 3.70 38.80 10.82
C GLU A 10 4.75 39.02 9.72
N THR A 11 4.36 38.90 8.45
CA THR A 11 5.22 39.21 7.31
C THR A 11 5.59 40.70 7.29
N ILE A 12 4.62 41.59 7.52
CA ILE A 12 4.87 43.03 7.63
C ILE A 12 5.72 43.34 8.87
N ASP A 13 5.44 42.72 10.01
CA ASP A 13 6.26 42.89 11.22
C ASP A 13 7.72 42.48 10.99
N ALA A 14 7.95 41.41 10.22
CA ALA A 14 9.29 40.97 9.83
C ALA A 14 9.98 41.98 8.90
N VAL A 15 9.26 42.53 7.92
CA VAL A 15 9.78 43.58 7.02
C VAL A 15 10.16 44.83 7.81
N ASP A 16 9.29 45.31 8.70
CA ASP A 16 9.54 46.51 9.51
C ASP A 16 10.74 46.31 10.45
N LYS A 17 10.85 45.14 11.07
CA LYS A 17 12.01 44.78 11.89
C LYS A 17 13.30 44.80 11.08
N LEU A 18 13.30 44.23 9.88
CA LEU A 18 14.48 44.24 8.99
C LEU A 18 14.83 45.65 8.52
N LYS A 19 13.85 46.51 8.25
CA LYS A 19 14.06 47.93 7.93
C LYS A 19 14.72 48.67 9.08
N GLN A 20 14.23 48.50 10.30
CA GLN A 20 14.79 49.13 11.50
C GLN A 20 16.25 48.73 11.75
N LEU A 21 16.60 47.49 11.41
CA LEU A 21 17.96 46.97 11.53
C LEU A 21 18.87 47.31 10.34
N GLY A 22 18.34 47.92 9.27
CA GLY A 22 19.08 48.16 8.03
C GLY A 22 19.45 46.86 7.28
N MET A 23 18.69 45.79 7.49
CA MET A 23 18.96 44.44 6.99
C MET A 23 17.95 43.96 5.94
N LEU A 24 17.05 44.83 5.47
CA LEU A 24 15.99 44.45 4.52
C LEU A 24 16.51 43.79 3.23
N SER A 25 17.71 44.15 2.78
CA SER A 25 18.37 43.49 1.64
C SER A 25 18.70 42.01 1.86
N SER A 26 18.70 41.54 3.11
CA SER A 26 18.88 40.13 3.45
C SER A 26 17.65 39.28 3.11
N LEU A 27 16.47 39.91 2.95
CA LEU A 27 15.26 39.21 2.51
C LEU A 27 15.32 39.01 0.99
N GLN A 28 15.66 37.80 0.57
CA GLN A 28 15.95 37.45 -0.83
C GLN A 28 15.03 36.37 -1.42
N MET A 29 14.27 35.66 -0.60
CA MET A 29 13.44 34.54 -1.03
C MET A 29 12.05 34.63 -0.43
N LEU A 30 11.03 34.42 -1.27
CA LEU A 30 9.70 34.05 -0.82
C LEU A 30 9.52 32.55 -1.05
N HIS A 31 9.14 31.84 0.00
CA HIS A 31 8.83 30.41 -0.06
C HIS A 31 7.37 30.20 0.32
N TYR A 32 6.70 29.28 -0.37
CA TYR A 32 5.43 28.72 0.05
C TYR A 32 5.36 27.23 -0.29
N HIS A 33 4.54 26.48 0.46
CA HIS A 33 4.31 25.08 0.19
C HIS A 33 2.82 24.73 0.38
N ILE A 34 2.19 24.20 -0.67
CA ILE A 34 0.77 23.85 -0.68
C ILE A 34 0.48 22.39 -0.27
N GLY A 35 1.53 21.60 -0.04
CA GLY A 35 1.46 20.17 0.28
C GLY A 35 2.06 19.29 -0.81
N SER A 36 2.14 17.98 -0.53
CA SER A 36 2.55 16.95 -1.48
C SER A 36 1.36 16.47 -2.33
N GLN A 37 1.63 15.91 -3.51
CA GLN A 37 0.62 15.24 -4.35
C GLN A 37 -0.60 16.13 -4.69
N ILE A 38 -0.37 17.32 -5.25
CA ILE A 38 -1.46 18.23 -5.63
C ILE A 38 -2.03 17.76 -6.96
N SER A 39 -3.19 17.10 -6.95
CA SER A 39 -3.78 16.47 -8.13
C SER A 39 -4.42 17.44 -9.13
N ASN A 40 -4.70 18.69 -8.72
CA ASN A 40 -5.41 19.68 -9.55
C ASN A 40 -4.54 20.91 -9.86
N ILE A 41 -4.23 21.12 -11.14
CA ILE A 41 -3.43 22.25 -11.62
C ILE A 41 -3.99 23.62 -11.20
N ARG A 42 -5.33 23.74 -11.08
CA ARG A 42 -5.96 25.00 -10.68
C ARG A 42 -5.55 25.47 -9.29
N HIS A 43 -5.28 24.55 -8.37
CA HIS A 43 -4.80 24.89 -7.02
C HIS A 43 -3.38 25.44 -7.05
N ILE A 44 -2.53 24.86 -7.91
CA ILE A 44 -1.14 25.30 -8.12
C ILE A 44 -1.15 26.72 -8.69
N ARG A 45 -1.91 26.96 -9.76
CA ARG A 45 -2.05 28.28 -10.38
C ARG A 45 -2.50 29.36 -9.37
N ALA A 46 -3.52 29.04 -8.56
CA ALA A 46 -4.02 29.98 -7.56
C ALA A 46 -2.95 30.34 -6.52
N ALA A 47 -2.20 29.35 -6.03
CA ALA A 47 -1.14 29.56 -5.05
C ALA A 47 0.03 30.38 -5.62
N VAL A 48 0.48 30.08 -6.84
CA VAL A 48 1.54 30.85 -7.51
C VAL A 48 1.10 32.30 -7.70
N GLN A 49 -0.17 32.53 -8.08
CA GLN A 49 -0.71 33.87 -8.29
C GLN A 49 -0.72 34.69 -6.99
N GLU A 50 -1.14 34.09 -5.88
CA GLU A 50 -1.09 34.74 -4.57
C GLU A 50 0.36 35.02 -4.13
N ALA A 51 1.25 34.03 -4.26
CA ALA A 51 2.66 34.18 -3.92
C ALA A 51 3.34 35.27 -4.76
N CYS A 52 3.06 35.34 -6.07
CA CYS A 52 3.55 36.42 -6.93
C CYS A 52 3.08 37.79 -6.45
N ARG A 53 1.84 37.90 -5.95
CA ARG A 53 1.34 39.17 -5.42
C ARG A 53 2.11 39.59 -4.17
N ILE A 54 2.31 38.67 -3.24
CA ILE A 54 3.11 38.90 -2.03
C ILE A 54 4.55 39.28 -2.41
N TYR A 55 5.16 38.56 -3.36
CA TYR A 55 6.51 38.84 -3.85
C TYR A 55 6.64 40.27 -4.40
N VAL A 56 5.71 40.69 -5.25
CA VAL A 56 5.68 42.06 -5.81
C VAL A 56 5.59 43.10 -4.69
N ASP A 57 4.72 42.88 -3.71
CA ASP A 57 4.54 43.84 -2.61
C ASP A 57 5.77 43.86 -1.67
N LEU A 58 6.46 42.73 -1.45
CA LEU A 58 7.76 42.71 -0.74
C LEU A 58 8.85 43.51 -1.47
N VAL A 59 8.93 43.41 -2.81
CA VAL A 59 9.86 44.24 -3.61
C VAL A 59 9.52 45.72 -3.46
N ARG A 60 8.23 46.08 -3.45
CA ARG A 60 7.78 47.48 -3.25
C ARG A 60 8.08 48.00 -1.85
N GLU A 61 8.07 47.13 -0.84
CA GLU A 61 8.54 47.47 0.50
C GLU A 61 10.06 47.72 0.58
N GLY A 62 10.81 47.40 -0.47
CA GLY A 62 12.25 47.60 -0.59
C GLY A 62 13.09 46.36 -0.30
N ALA A 63 12.47 45.18 -0.19
CA ALA A 63 13.20 43.92 -0.09
C ALA A 63 13.98 43.64 -1.37
N GLN A 64 15.18 43.06 -1.24
CA GLN A 64 16.02 42.74 -2.39
C GLN A 64 15.37 41.66 -3.25
N MET A 65 14.76 40.65 -2.59
CA MET A 65 14.18 39.47 -3.22
C MET A 65 15.16 38.83 -4.23
N GLY A 66 14.67 38.01 -5.16
CA GLY A 66 15.49 37.33 -6.18
C GLY A 66 15.13 35.87 -6.39
N TYR A 67 14.55 35.23 -5.38
CA TYR A 67 14.11 33.84 -5.45
C TYR A 67 12.62 33.70 -5.12
N LEU A 68 11.90 32.96 -5.94
CA LEU A 68 10.55 32.49 -5.68
C LEU A 68 10.59 30.98 -5.60
N ASP A 69 10.45 30.46 -4.39
CA ASP A 69 10.38 29.03 -4.14
C ASP A 69 8.91 28.60 -4.05
N VAL A 70 8.49 27.77 -5.00
CA VAL A 70 7.12 27.26 -5.10
C VAL A 70 6.90 26.00 -4.25
N GLY A 71 7.94 25.54 -3.55
CA GLY A 71 7.93 24.34 -2.75
C GLY A 71 7.69 23.08 -3.58
N GLY A 72 7.26 22.01 -2.91
CA GLY A 72 6.79 20.78 -3.56
C GLY A 72 5.36 20.87 -4.09
N GLY A 73 4.81 19.70 -4.43
CA GLY A 73 3.40 19.56 -4.83
C GLY A 73 3.18 19.06 -6.25
N LEU A 74 4.22 19.06 -7.10
CA LEU A 74 4.22 18.34 -8.37
C LEU A 74 3.89 16.86 -8.11
N ALA A 75 2.71 16.46 -8.55
CA ALA A 75 2.16 15.13 -8.30
C ALA A 75 2.76 14.07 -9.23
N VAL A 76 2.67 12.82 -8.81
CA VAL A 76 2.96 11.63 -9.61
C VAL A 76 1.64 10.96 -9.97
N ASP A 77 1.53 10.45 -11.19
CA ASP A 77 0.35 9.73 -11.63
C ASP A 77 0.50 8.24 -11.30
N TYR A 78 -0.05 7.81 -10.15
CA TYR A 78 0.08 6.43 -9.70
C TYR A 78 -0.94 5.50 -10.36
N ASP A 79 -2.15 5.99 -10.60
CA ASP A 79 -3.24 5.20 -11.20
C ASP A 79 -3.31 5.28 -12.74
N GLY A 80 -2.63 6.25 -13.36
CA GLY A 80 -2.60 6.44 -14.80
C GLY A 80 -3.90 6.99 -15.41
N SER A 81 -4.82 7.48 -14.56
CA SER A 81 -6.12 8.01 -14.99
C SER A 81 -6.04 9.42 -15.58
N HIS A 82 -4.96 10.16 -15.30
CA HIS A 82 -4.80 11.58 -15.65
C HIS A 82 -5.95 12.47 -15.13
N THR A 83 -6.43 12.19 -13.92
CA THR A 83 -7.55 12.92 -13.29
C THR A 83 -7.12 13.67 -12.04
N ASN A 84 -8.04 14.43 -11.42
CA ASN A 84 -7.79 15.07 -10.14
C ASN A 84 -8.00 14.12 -8.93
N TYR A 85 -8.04 12.81 -9.16
CA TYR A 85 -8.09 11.81 -8.11
C TYR A 85 -6.84 11.90 -7.22
N PRO A 86 -6.91 11.61 -5.90
CA PRO A 86 -5.78 11.76 -4.98
C PRO A 86 -4.50 11.02 -5.42
N SER A 87 -4.65 9.81 -5.97
CA SER A 87 -3.54 8.99 -6.49
C SER A 87 -3.14 9.34 -7.94
N SER A 88 -3.64 10.46 -8.49
CA SER A 88 -3.39 10.90 -9.87
C SER A 88 -3.12 12.41 -9.94
N ARG A 89 -3.08 12.93 -11.18
CA ARG A 89 -3.01 14.36 -11.48
C ARG A 89 -3.64 14.68 -12.83
N ASN A 90 -4.30 15.84 -12.93
CA ASN A 90 -4.99 16.28 -14.14
C ASN A 90 -4.12 17.16 -15.07
N TYR A 91 -2.80 17.07 -14.96
CA TYR A 91 -1.85 17.92 -15.67
C TYR A 91 -0.53 17.19 -15.94
N THR A 92 0.23 17.65 -16.93
CA THR A 92 1.58 17.12 -17.21
C THR A 92 2.68 17.94 -16.51
N ALA A 93 3.91 17.43 -16.48
CA ALA A 93 5.02 18.18 -15.90
C ALA A 93 5.32 19.46 -16.70
N GLU A 94 5.13 19.39 -18.02
CA GLU A 94 5.26 20.52 -18.93
C GLU A 94 4.19 21.58 -18.66
N GLU A 95 2.93 21.18 -18.46
CA GLU A 95 1.85 22.09 -18.09
C GLU A 95 2.12 22.76 -16.73
N TYR A 96 2.55 21.99 -15.73
CA TYR A 96 2.96 22.53 -14.43
C TYR A 96 4.03 23.62 -14.56
N CYS A 97 5.09 23.34 -15.33
CA CYS A 97 6.17 24.30 -15.58
C CYS A 97 5.67 25.53 -16.34
N ALA A 98 4.91 25.33 -17.43
CA ALA A 98 4.39 26.42 -18.26
C ALA A 98 3.47 27.34 -17.44
N ASP A 99 2.55 26.78 -16.66
CA ASP A 99 1.60 27.53 -15.85
C ASP A 99 2.28 28.40 -14.79
N ILE A 100 3.30 27.86 -14.11
CA ILE A 100 4.09 28.62 -13.13
C ILE A 100 4.83 29.77 -13.82
N ILE A 101 5.54 29.47 -14.91
CA ILE A 101 6.34 30.45 -15.65
C ILE A 101 5.46 31.56 -16.20
N ASP A 102 4.33 31.22 -16.83
CA ASP A 102 3.40 32.18 -17.42
C ASP A 102 2.82 33.13 -16.36
N ILE A 103 2.42 32.60 -15.18
CA ILE A 103 1.89 33.45 -14.10
C ILE A 103 2.98 34.39 -13.58
N VAL A 104 4.20 33.89 -13.37
CA VAL A 104 5.32 34.70 -12.87
C VAL A 104 5.65 35.80 -13.87
N ILE A 105 5.86 35.49 -15.15
CA ILE A 105 6.20 36.48 -16.18
C ILE A 105 5.14 37.58 -16.23
N ASN A 106 3.85 37.21 -16.36
CA ASN A 106 2.77 38.19 -16.48
C ASN A 106 2.68 39.12 -15.25
N MET A 107 2.86 38.57 -14.04
CA MET A 107 2.77 39.34 -12.80
C MET A 107 3.98 40.26 -12.59
N MET A 108 5.19 39.78 -12.88
CA MET A 108 6.41 40.57 -12.74
C MET A 108 6.48 41.68 -13.81
N ASP A 109 6.11 41.39 -15.06
CA ASP A 109 6.06 42.37 -16.15
C ASP A 109 5.03 43.47 -15.87
N ALA A 110 3.82 43.10 -15.43
CA ALA A 110 2.79 44.07 -15.07
C ALA A 110 3.21 44.97 -13.89
N ALA A 111 4.05 44.45 -12.98
CA ALA A 111 4.60 45.21 -11.87
C ALA A 111 5.87 46.01 -12.24
N GLY A 112 6.48 45.75 -13.40
CA GLY A 112 7.72 46.39 -13.83
C GLY A 112 8.93 45.99 -12.98
N ILE A 113 8.96 44.77 -12.44
CA ILE A 113 10.07 44.27 -11.60
C ILE A 113 10.82 43.11 -12.29
N PRO A 114 12.11 42.89 -11.97
CA PRO A 114 12.87 41.77 -12.54
C PRO A 114 12.25 40.41 -12.19
N HIS A 115 12.37 39.46 -13.12
CA HIS A 115 11.88 38.09 -12.90
C HIS A 115 12.75 37.36 -11.88
N PRO A 116 12.16 36.68 -10.87
CA PRO A 116 12.93 35.89 -9.91
C PRO A 116 13.51 34.61 -10.53
N ILE A 117 14.52 34.05 -9.86
CA ILE A 117 14.87 32.64 -10.03
C ILE A 117 13.77 31.80 -9.38
N ILE A 118 13.20 30.87 -10.14
CA ILE A 118 12.17 29.95 -9.63
C ILE A 118 12.86 28.70 -9.09
N VAL A 119 12.50 28.32 -7.86
CA VAL A 119 12.93 27.09 -7.20
C VAL A 119 11.71 26.20 -6.99
N SER A 120 11.86 24.88 -7.19
CA SER A 120 10.83 23.89 -6.92
C SER A 120 11.43 22.74 -6.12
N GLU A 121 10.71 22.29 -5.10
CA GLU A 121 11.10 21.20 -4.20
C GLU A 121 10.33 19.91 -4.55
N SER A 122 10.29 19.57 -5.84
CA SER A 122 9.49 18.47 -6.40
C SER A 122 10.07 17.07 -6.10
N GLY A 123 10.29 16.74 -4.82
CA GLY A 123 10.93 15.49 -4.38
C GLY A 123 10.20 14.24 -4.85
N ARG A 124 8.89 14.10 -4.57
CA ARG A 124 8.11 12.91 -4.98
C ARG A 124 8.24 12.63 -6.49
N ALA A 125 8.14 13.67 -7.31
CA ALA A 125 8.21 13.55 -8.76
C ALA A 125 9.60 13.12 -9.28
N THR A 126 10.69 13.43 -8.57
CA THR A 126 12.03 13.03 -8.98
C THR A 126 12.38 11.60 -8.59
N VAL A 127 11.84 11.10 -7.48
CA VAL A 127 12.21 9.77 -6.95
C VAL A 127 11.14 8.70 -7.09
N ALA A 128 9.86 8.99 -7.33
CA ALA A 128 8.84 7.92 -7.32
C ALA A 128 9.15 6.73 -8.26
N TYR A 129 9.65 7.01 -9.47
CA TYR A 129 9.86 6.02 -10.53
C TYR A 129 11.15 5.18 -10.41
N HIS A 130 12.03 5.45 -9.44
CA HIS A 130 13.38 4.87 -9.44
C HIS A 130 13.48 3.49 -8.76
N SER A 131 12.44 3.07 -8.03
CA SER A 131 12.46 1.84 -7.21
C SER A 131 11.22 0.97 -7.48
N VAL A 132 11.40 -0.34 -7.38
CA VAL A 132 10.38 -1.38 -7.51
C VAL A 132 10.59 -2.40 -6.39
N LEU A 133 9.53 -2.66 -5.62
CA LEU A 133 9.53 -3.71 -4.61
C LEU A 133 9.17 -5.04 -5.28
N LEU A 134 10.01 -6.06 -5.11
CA LEU A 134 9.75 -7.41 -5.60
C LEU A 134 9.39 -8.32 -4.43
N LEU A 135 8.28 -9.03 -4.56
CA LEU A 135 7.77 -9.96 -3.55
C LEU A 135 7.43 -11.30 -4.17
N ASN A 136 7.88 -12.38 -3.55
CA ASN A 136 7.49 -13.74 -3.92
C ASN A 136 6.24 -14.16 -3.14
N ILE A 137 5.39 -14.96 -3.79
CA ILE A 137 4.26 -15.61 -3.14
C ILE A 137 4.72 -16.90 -2.48
N LEU A 138 4.34 -17.07 -1.21
CA LEU A 138 4.65 -18.26 -0.41
C LEU A 138 3.54 -19.30 -0.55
N ASP A 139 2.29 -18.87 -0.41
CA ASP A 139 1.13 -19.74 -0.48
C ASP A 139 -0.13 -18.96 -0.91
N THR A 140 -1.22 -19.68 -1.20
CA THR A 140 -2.52 -19.11 -1.52
C THR A 140 -3.63 -19.79 -0.72
N SER A 141 -4.51 -18.99 -0.10
CA SER A 141 -5.81 -19.47 0.36
C SER A 141 -6.84 -19.22 -0.72
N ARG A 142 -7.41 -20.30 -1.25
CA ARG A 142 -8.39 -20.23 -2.32
C ARG A 142 -9.80 -20.34 -1.78
N VAL A 143 -10.68 -19.47 -2.26
CA VAL A 143 -12.13 -19.64 -2.05
C VAL A 143 -12.62 -20.59 -3.14
N GLU A 144 -12.43 -21.89 -2.93
CA GLU A 144 -13.02 -22.92 -3.78
C GLU A 144 -14.35 -23.38 -3.18
N ALA A 145 -15.42 -23.24 -3.97
CA ALA A 145 -16.70 -23.82 -3.65
C ALA A 145 -16.53 -25.35 -3.55
N ARG A 146 -16.53 -25.89 -2.31
CA ARG A 146 -16.44 -27.33 -2.12
C ARG A 146 -17.71 -28.00 -2.63
N SER A 147 -17.58 -29.28 -2.97
CA SER A 147 -18.73 -30.09 -3.38
C SER A 147 -19.74 -30.18 -2.24
N ILE A 148 -20.95 -29.67 -2.48
CA ILE A 148 -22.09 -29.86 -1.60
C ILE A 148 -22.80 -31.19 -1.92
N PRO A 149 -23.39 -31.89 -0.94
CA PRO A 149 -24.14 -33.11 -1.18
C PRO A 149 -25.35 -32.85 -2.08
N GLU A 150 -25.68 -33.79 -2.98
CA GLU A 150 -26.83 -33.64 -3.87
C GLU A 150 -28.16 -33.56 -3.11
N THR A 151 -28.26 -34.26 -1.98
CA THR A 151 -29.44 -34.31 -1.12
C THR A 151 -29.07 -34.12 0.34
N LEU A 152 -29.89 -33.35 1.05
CA LEU A 152 -29.78 -33.19 2.50
C LEU A 152 -30.45 -34.37 3.22
N PRO A 153 -29.96 -34.77 4.41
CA PRO A 153 -30.69 -35.67 5.30
C PRO A 153 -32.11 -35.16 5.59
N GLU A 154 -33.09 -36.06 5.71
CA GLU A 154 -34.51 -35.70 5.93
C GLU A 154 -34.75 -34.85 7.19
N ASN A 155 -33.92 -35.04 8.22
CA ASN A 155 -34.02 -34.30 9.50
C ASN A 155 -33.14 -33.05 9.54
N SER A 156 -32.69 -32.54 8.39
CA SER A 156 -31.86 -31.33 8.36
C SER A 156 -32.70 -30.12 8.80
N PRO A 157 -32.11 -29.15 9.52
CA PRO A 157 -32.78 -27.90 9.84
C PRO A 157 -33.33 -27.19 8.60
N GLU A 158 -34.46 -26.51 8.76
CA GLU A 158 -35.14 -25.75 7.70
C GLU A 158 -34.21 -24.78 6.96
N CYS A 159 -33.34 -24.06 7.68
CA CYS A 159 -32.38 -23.14 7.07
C CYS A 159 -31.43 -23.81 6.06
N LEU A 160 -31.09 -25.10 6.24
CA LEU A 160 -30.30 -25.84 5.25
C LEU A 160 -31.13 -26.18 4.00
N HIS A 161 -32.39 -26.57 4.18
CA HIS A 161 -33.29 -26.86 3.08
C HIS A 161 -33.52 -25.61 2.22
N GLU A 162 -33.73 -24.46 2.85
CA GLU A 162 -33.88 -23.17 2.16
C GLU A 162 -32.61 -22.75 1.43
N LEU A 163 -31.42 -22.85 2.06
CA LEU A 163 -30.14 -22.61 1.38
C LEU A 163 -29.96 -23.53 0.16
N MET A 164 -30.27 -24.82 0.28
CA MET A 164 -30.16 -25.76 -0.84
C MET A 164 -31.19 -25.46 -1.96
N HIS A 165 -32.39 -24.99 -1.60
CA HIS A 165 -33.40 -24.54 -2.55
C HIS A 165 -32.92 -23.30 -3.34
N LEU A 166 -32.34 -22.30 -2.65
CA LEU A 166 -31.75 -21.12 -3.28
C LEU A 166 -30.61 -21.50 -4.23
N MET A 167 -29.70 -22.39 -3.81
CA MET A 167 -28.58 -22.85 -4.64
C MET A 167 -29.04 -23.49 -5.97
N ARG A 168 -30.13 -24.26 -5.94
CA ARG A 168 -30.70 -24.88 -7.13
C ARG A 168 -31.40 -23.88 -8.06
N ASN A 169 -31.95 -22.80 -7.50
CA ASN A 169 -32.78 -21.83 -8.23
C ASN A 169 -32.09 -20.48 -8.52
N VAL A 170 -30.76 -20.38 -8.36
CA VAL A 170 -30.00 -19.18 -8.75
C VAL A 170 -30.28 -18.81 -10.20
N SER A 171 -30.83 -17.61 -10.40
CA SER A 171 -31.27 -17.05 -11.69
C SER A 171 -30.81 -15.61 -11.81
N SER A 172 -30.45 -15.19 -13.03
CA SER A 172 -29.95 -13.84 -13.33
C SER A 172 -30.98 -12.71 -13.13
N LYS A 173 -32.26 -13.05 -12.92
CA LYS A 173 -33.34 -12.06 -12.75
C LYS A 173 -33.49 -11.52 -11.33
N ASN A 174 -33.06 -12.27 -10.31
CA ASN A 174 -33.34 -11.98 -8.89
C ASN A 174 -32.07 -12.05 -8.02
N LEU A 175 -30.93 -11.53 -8.51
CA LEU A 175 -29.63 -11.66 -7.82
C LEU A 175 -29.59 -11.00 -6.44
N GLN A 176 -30.26 -9.85 -6.26
CA GLN A 176 -30.30 -9.14 -4.97
C GLN A 176 -31.11 -9.91 -3.92
N GLU A 177 -32.34 -10.32 -4.28
CA GLU A 177 -33.22 -11.13 -3.42
C GLU A 177 -32.52 -12.43 -2.99
N LEU A 178 -31.88 -13.12 -3.95
CA LEU A 178 -31.09 -14.31 -3.67
C LEU A 178 -29.96 -14.05 -2.67
N TYR A 179 -29.26 -12.92 -2.78
CA TYR A 179 -28.20 -12.54 -1.84
C TYR A 179 -28.75 -12.27 -0.44
N HIS A 180 -29.87 -11.54 -0.34
CA HIS A 180 -30.54 -11.25 0.93
C HIS A 180 -31.00 -12.53 1.62
N ASP A 181 -31.67 -13.42 0.89
CA ASP A 181 -32.17 -14.69 1.42
C ASP A 181 -31.03 -15.61 1.85
N ALA A 182 -29.99 -15.75 1.02
CA ALA A 182 -28.82 -16.56 1.36
C ALA A 182 -28.12 -16.03 2.63
N THR A 183 -28.01 -14.71 2.77
CA THR A 183 -27.43 -14.05 3.95
C THR A 183 -28.30 -14.30 5.19
N TYR A 184 -29.62 -14.16 5.06
CA TYR A 184 -30.57 -14.41 6.14
C TYR A 184 -30.45 -15.84 6.69
N TYR A 185 -30.53 -16.86 5.82
CA TYR A 185 -30.48 -18.25 6.27
C TYR A 185 -29.10 -18.68 6.79
N ARG A 186 -28.01 -18.09 6.29
CA ARG A 186 -26.66 -18.26 6.86
C ARG A 186 -26.61 -17.72 8.29
N ASP A 187 -27.14 -16.52 8.51
CA ASP A 187 -27.13 -15.87 9.82
C ASP A 187 -28.06 -16.59 10.81
N GLU A 188 -29.18 -17.14 10.31
CA GLU A 188 -30.03 -18.03 11.08
C GLU A 188 -29.29 -19.30 11.52
N ALA A 189 -28.58 -19.97 10.59
CA ALA A 189 -27.77 -21.14 10.92
C ALA A 189 -26.67 -20.84 11.96
N ARG A 190 -26.01 -19.68 11.84
CA ARG A 190 -25.01 -19.19 12.81
C ARG A 190 -25.64 -18.94 14.18
N SER A 191 -26.81 -18.29 14.22
CA SER A 191 -27.56 -18.04 15.45
C SER A 191 -27.97 -19.35 16.13
N ARG A 192 -28.51 -20.31 15.38
CA ARG A 192 -28.88 -21.63 15.91
C ARG A 192 -27.67 -22.40 16.46
N PHE A 193 -26.51 -22.33 15.79
CA PHE A 193 -25.27 -22.90 16.30
C PHE A 193 -24.83 -22.25 17.62
N MET A 194 -24.89 -20.91 17.73
CA MET A 194 -24.56 -20.20 18.97
C MET A 194 -25.48 -20.58 20.13
N HIS A 195 -26.74 -20.90 19.85
CA HIS A 195 -27.71 -21.39 20.84
C HIS A 195 -27.65 -22.91 21.08
N GLY A 196 -26.71 -23.63 20.44
CA GLY A 196 -26.53 -25.07 20.61
C GLY A 196 -27.59 -25.96 19.94
N THR A 197 -28.43 -25.40 19.07
CA THR A 197 -29.50 -26.13 18.36
C THR A 197 -29.08 -26.67 16.99
N LEU A 198 -27.83 -26.42 16.59
CA LEU A 198 -27.26 -26.82 15.31
C LEU A 198 -25.82 -27.31 15.54
N THR A 199 -25.45 -28.42 14.94
CA THR A 199 -24.14 -29.06 15.11
C THR A 199 -23.06 -28.36 14.28
N LEU A 200 -21.78 -28.57 14.62
CA LEU A 200 -20.68 -28.04 13.82
C LEU A 200 -20.72 -28.51 12.35
N ARG A 201 -21.18 -29.74 12.09
CA ARG A 201 -21.32 -30.29 10.73
C ARG A 201 -22.42 -29.60 9.93
N GLU A 202 -23.56 -29.34 10.55
CA GLU A 202 -24.66 -28.61 9.91
C GLU A 202 -24.26 -27.15 9.65
N ARG A 203 -23.51 -26.53 10.58
CA ARG A 203 -23.04 -25.15 10.39
C ARG A 203 -22.06 -25.08 9.23
N ALA A 204 -21.10 -26.00 9.19
CA ALA A 204 -20.17 -26.10 8.07
C ALA A 204 -20.92 -26.31 6.75
N LEU A 205 -21.93 -27.18 6.72
CA LEU A 205 -22.74 -27.39 5.51
C LEU A 205 -23.52 -26.13 5.09
N ALA A 206 -24.07 -25.36 6.04
CA ALA A 206 -24.72 -24.08 5.74
C ALA A 206 -23.73 -23.08 5.11
N GLU A 207 -22.54 -22.95 5.70
CA GLU A 207 -21.47 -22.07 5.20
C GLU A 207 -21.00 -22.50 3.79
N GLU A 208 -20.83 -23.80 3.54
CA GLU A 208 -20.44 -24.34 2.23
C GLU A 208 -21.51 -24.10 1.15
N ILE A 209 -22.80 -24.32 1.47
CA ILE A 209 -23.90 -24.03 0.54
C ILE A 209 -23.96 -22.51 0.26
N PHE A 210 -23.83 -21.68 1.29
CA PHE A 210 -23.79 -20.22 1.15
C PHE A 210 -22.67 -19.78 0.20
N TRP A 211 -21.43 -20.23 0.41
CA TRP A 211 -20.30 -19.87 -0.46
C TRP A 211 -20.46 -20.38 -1.89
N ASN A 212 -21.09 -21.53 -2.09
CA ASN A 212 -21.47 -22.02 -3.42
C ASN A 212 -22.48 -21.07 -4.11
N ILE A 213 -23.48 -20.57 -3.37
CA ILE A 213 -24.42 -19.55 -3.87
C ILE A 213 -23.68 -18.28 -4.25
N ILE A 214 -22.85 -17.73 -3.35
CA ILE A 214 -22.08 -16.50 -3.59
C ILE A 214 -21.16 -16.64 -4.80
N THR A 215 -20.48 -17.78 -4.95
CA THR A 215 -19.61 -18.04 -6.11
C THR A 215 -20.38 -18.05 -7.43
N LYS A 216 -21.58 -18.67 -7.45
CA LYS A 216 -22.45 -18.67 -8.63
C LYS A 216 -23.01 -17.27 -8.92
N LEU A 217 -23.38 -16.54 -7.86
CA LEU A 217 -23.87 -15.17 -7.93
C LEU A 217 -22.81 -14.23 -8.53
N ALA A 218 -21.56 -14.30 -8.04
CA ALA A 218 -20.43 -13.53 -8.58
C ALA A 218 -20.21 -13.80 -10.08
N LYS A 219 -20.34 -15.06 -10.52
CA LYS A 219 -20.23 -15.41 -11.94
C LYS A 219 -21.33 -14.77 -12.79
N GLU A 220 -22.57 -14.73 -12.31
CA GLU A 220 -23.68 -14.08 -12.99
C GLU A 220 -23.52 -12.55 -13.01
N LEU A 221 -23.04 -11.94 -11.92
CA LEU A 221 -22.79 -10.49 -11.83
C LEU A 221 -21.82 -9.98 -12.89
N ARG A 222 -20.78 -10.76 -13.23
CA ARG A 222 -19.82 -10.41 -14.30
C ARG A 222 -20.46 -10.23 -15.68
N THR A 223 -21.67 -10.74 -15.89
CA THR A 223 -22.42 -10.60 -17.15
C THR A 223 -23.37 -9.41 -17.16
N GLN A 224 -23.62 -8.79 -15.99
CA GLN A 224 -24.50 -7.64 -15.86
C GLN A 224 -23.77 -6.36 -16.30
N LYS A 225 -24.53 -5.44 -16.90
CA LYS A 225 -24.01 -4.10 -17.23
C LYS A 225 -23.92 -3.18 -16.02
N TYR A 226 -24.72 -3.46 -15.00
CA TYR A 226 -24.82 -2.67 -13.78
C TYR A 226 -24.89 -3.63 -12.59
N VAL A 227 -24.04 -3.38 -11.60
CA VAL A 227 -24.01 -4.12 -10.34
C VAL A 227 -24.53 -3.18 -9.25
N PRO A 228 -25.62 -3.54 -8.55
CA PRO A 228 -26.10 -2.77 -7.39
C PRO A 228 -25.03 -2.64 -6.31
N ASP A 229 -25.00 -1.51 -5.61
CA ASP A 229 -23.96 -1.16 -4.62
C ASP A 229 -23.76 -2.25 -3.55
N GLU A 230 -24.84 -2.86 -3.06
CA GLU A 230 -24.80 -3.92 -2.04
C GLU A 230 -24.11 -5.22 -2.52
N LEU A 231 -23.99 -5.42 -3.83
CA LEU A 231 -23.39 -6.61 -4.44
C LEU A 231 -21.95 -6.35 -4.93
N GLN A 232 -21.45 -5.11 -4.87
CA GLN A 232 -20.10 -4.76 -5.34
C GLN A 232 -19.00 -5.51 -4.56
N ASN A 233 -19.20 -5.71 -3.25
CA ASN A 233 -18.22 -6.36 -2.38
C ASN A 233 -18.17 -7.88 -2.54
N ILE A 234 -19.07 -8.49 -3.32
CA ILE A 234 -19.12 -9.95 -3.47
C ILE A 234 -17.84 -10.47 -4.10
N GLU A 235 -17.28 -9.79 -5.10
CA GLU A 235 -16.05 -10.24 -5.75
C GLU A 235 -14.85 -10.21 -4.81
N SER A 236 -14.75 -9.20 -3.94
CA SER A 236 -13.73 -9.12 -2.90
C SER A 236 -13.91 -10.21 -1.83
N ALA A 237 -15.15 -10.50 -1.45
CA ALA A 237 -15.45 -11.52 -0.45
C ALA A 237 -15.10 -12.96 -0.89
N ILE A 238 -15.03 -13.22 -2.19
CA ILE A 238 -14.59 -14.51 -2.76
C ILE A 238 -13.19 -14.44 -3.38
N ALA A 239 -12.47 -13.34 -3.18
CA ALA A 239 -11.12 -13.21 -3.69
C ALA A 239 -10.21 -14.23 -3.00
N ASP A 240 -9.29 -14.80 -3.78
CA ASP A 240 -8.21 -15.58 -3.18
C ASP A 240 -7.29 -14.67 -2.37
N VAL A 241 -6.64 -15.24 -1.36
CA VAL A 241 -5.60 -14.55 -0.61
C VAL A 241 -4.26 -15.10 -1.07
N TYR A 242 -3.39 -14.24 -1.60
CA TYR A 242 -2.02 -14.58 -1.97
C TYR A 242 -1.12 -14.08 -0.86
N TYR A 243 -0.47 -14.99 -0.13
CA TYR A 243 0.44 -14.66 0.95
C TYR A 243 1.82 -14.35 0.38
N ALA A 244 2.19 -13.08 0.40
CA ALA A 244 3.46 -12.59 -0.11
C ALA A 244 4.48 -12.40 1.01
N ASN A 245 5.73 -12.72 0.72
CA ASN A 245 6.84 -12.63 1.67
C ASN A 245 7.35 -11.19 1.83
N PHE A 246 6.57 -10.34 2.48
CA PHE A 246 6.94 -8.94 2.75
C PHE A 246 6.15 -8.40 3.96
N SER A 247 6.33 -7.12 4.30
CA SER A 247 5.52 -6.40 5.29
C SER A 247 5.00 -5.11 4.66
N VAL A 248 3.68 -4.90 4.70
CA VAL A 248 3.07 -3.65 4.23
C VAL A 248 3.55 -2.47 5.07
N PHE A 249 3.66 -2.63 6.39
CA PHE A 249 4.07 -1.56 7.30
C PHE A 249 5.52 -1.12 7.08
N GLN A 250 6.39 -2.07 6.73
CA GLN A 250 7.80 -1.79 6.45
C GLN A 250 8.01 -1.22 5.05
N SER A 251 7.39 -1.81 4.02
CA SER A 251 7.72 -1.50 2.61
C SER A 251 6.69 -0.63 1.89
N LEU A 252 5.45 -0.56 2.38
CA LEU A 252 4.34 0.18 1.78
C LEU A 252 3.52 0.98 2.81
N PRO A 253 4.14 1.78 3.70
CA PRO A 253 3.43 2.48 4.78
C PRO A 253 2.33 3.42 4.27
N ASP A 254 2.55 4.15 3.15
CA ASP A 254 1.51 5.01 2.56
C ASP A 254 0.27 4.23 2.08
N ALA A 255 0.41 2.94 1.70
CA ALA A 255 -0.74 2.12 1.31
C ALA A 255 -1.67 1.88 2.51
N TRP A 256 -1.08 1.65 3.70
CA TRP A 256 -1.82 1.45 4.95
C TRP A 256 -2.32 2.77 5.55
N ALA A 257 -1.48 3.82 5.58
CA ALA A 257 -1.76 5.03 6.33
C ALA A 257 -2.72 6.00 5.64
N ILE A 258 -2.69 6.05 4.30
CA ILE A 258 -3.43 7.05 3.50
C ILE A 258 -4.12 6.45 2.26
N ASP A 259 -4.29 5.13 2.20
CA ASP A 259 -4.90 4.42 1.07
C ASP A 259 -4.22 4.72 -0.28
N GLN A 260 -2.91 4.98 -0.28
CA GLN A 260 -2.16 5.27 -1.50
C GLN A 260 -2.19 4.07 -2.44
N LEU A 261 -2.58 4.31 -3.69
CA LEU A 261 -2.55 3.28 -4.72
C LEU A 261 -1.15 3.15 -5.32
N PHE A 262 -0.74 1.91 -5.56
CA PHE A 262 0.48 1.57 -6.27
C PHE A 262 0.14 0.65 -7.45
N PRO A 263 0.83 0.77 -8.60
CA PRO A 263 0.76 -0.25 -9.63
C PRO A 263 1.33 -1.56 -9.11
N VAL A 264 0.53 -2.62 -9.17
CA VAL A 264 0.91 -3.97 -8.73
C VAL A 264 0.65 -4.94 -9.87
N MET A 265 1.66 -5.72 -10.25
CA MET A 265 1.51 -6.75 -11.27
C MET A 265 2.58 -7.85 -11.15
N PRO A 266 2.31 -9.07 -11.64
CA PRO A 266 3.36 -10.07 -11.84
C PRO A 266 4.46 -9.53 -12.75
N ILE A 267 5.72 -9.87 -12.49
CA ILE A 267 6.84 -9.47 -13.39
C ILE A 267 7.13 -10.52 -14.47
N HIS A 268 6.37 -11.61 -14.47
CA HIS A 268 6.49 -12.71 -15.42
C HIS A 268 5.12 -13.27 -15.79
N ARG A 269 5.10 -14.22 -16.75
CA ARG A 269 3.86 -14.81 -17.32
C ARG A 269 2.90 -13.80 -17.95
N LEU A 270 3.38 -12.60 -18.34
CA LEU A 270 2.56 -11.52 -18.90
C LEU A 270 1.86 -11.83 -20.24
N ASN A 271 2.26 -12.91 -20.92
CA ASN A 271 1.60 -13.41 -22.13
C ASN A 271 0.46 -14.41 -21.83
N GLU A 272 0.27 -14.78 -20.57
CA GLU A 272 -0.82 -15.63 -20.10
C GLU A 272 -1.94 -14.75 -19.54
N ARG A 273 -3.20 -15.15 -19.77
CA ARG A 273 -4.33 -14.41 -19.20
C ARG A 273 -4.49 -14.82 -17.72
N PRO A 274 -4.50 -13.88 -16.76
CA PRO A 274 -4.81 -14.20 -15.37
C PRO A 274 -6.22 -14.76 -15.24
N ASN A 275 -6.38 -15.74 -14.35
CA ASN A 275 -7.62 -16.53 -14.19
C ASN A 275 -8.16 -16.54 -12.76
N ARG A 276 -7.47 -15.87 -11.82
CA ARG A 276 -7.89 -15.71 -10.42
C ARG A 276 -8.05 -14.24 -10.11
N GLN A 277 -8.96 -13.92 -9.19
CA GLN A 277 -9.06 -12.59 -8.58
C GLN A 277 -8.57 -12.73 -7.15
N ALA A 278 -7.67 -11.84 -6.74
CA ALA A 278 -6.96 -11.99 -5.49
C ALA A 278 -6.72 -10.68 -4.77
N ILE A 279 -6.60 -10.76 -3.45
CA ILE A 279 -5.91 -9.76 -2.64
C ILE A 279 -4.52 -10.30 -2.27
N ILE A 280 -3.61 -9.42 -1.90
CA ILE A 280 -2.26 -9.80 -1.47
C ILE A 280 -2.18 -9.56 0.02
N SER A 281 -1.98 -10.61 0.81
CA SER A 281 -1.68 -10.51 2.24
C SER A 281 -0.18 -10.53 2.43
N ASP A 282 0.31 -9.76 3.38
CA ASP A 282 1.68 -9.88 3.85
C ASP A 282 1.80 -11.05 4.87
N ILE A 283 2.98 -11.22 5.47
CA ILE A 283 3.25 -12.29 6.47
C ILE A 283 3.07 -11.84 7.92
N THR A 284 2.55 -10.62 8.15
CA THR A 284 2.29 -10.13 9.50
C THR A 284 1.09 -10.84 10.11
N CYS A 285 0.93 -10.71 11.43
CA CYS A 285 -0.24 -11.23 12.14
C CYS A 285 -1.40 -10.21 12.18
N ASP A 286 -1.20 -9.03 11.59
CA ASP A 286 -2.20 -7.96 11.57
C ASP A 286 -3.09 -8.11 10.33
N CYS A 287 -4.40 -7.91 10.50
CA CYS A 287 -5.35 -8.00 9.38
C CYS A 287 -5.25 -6.83 8.41
N ASP A 288 -4.61 -5.73 8.82
CA ASP A 288 -4.33 -4.57 7.98
C ASP A 288 -3.09 -4.78 7.10
N GLY A 289 -2.31 -5.85 7.33
CA GLY A 289 -1.17 -6.27 6.52
C GLY A 289 -1.58 -6.85 5.17
N LYS A 290 -2.28 -6.07 4.34
CA LYS A 290 -2.77 -6.50 3.03
C LYS A 290 -2.85 -5.36 2.02
N LEU A 291 -2.80 -5.74 0.75
CA LEU A 291 -3.17 -4.90 -0.39
C LEU A 291 -4.49 -5.42 -0.94
N ASP A 292 -5.55 -4.64 -0.73
CA ASP A 292 -6.91 -4.91 -1.22
C ASP A 292 -7.54 -3.70 -1.94
N ASN A 293 -6.73 -2.70 -2.29
CA ASN A 293 -7.08 -1.55 -3.12
C ASN A 293 -6.11 -1.47 -4.31
N PHE A 294 -6.65 -1.55 -5.52
CA PHE A 294 -5.91 -1.62 -6.77
C PHE A 294 -6.48 -0.63 -7.80
N ILE A 295 -5.66 -0.32 -8.80
CA ILE A 295 -5.99 0.64 -9.87
C ILE A 295 -7.06 0.07 -10.81
N ASP A 296 -8.06 0.90 -11.16
CA ASP A 296 -8.99 0.65 -12.27
C ASP A 296 -9.28 1.92 -13.09
N LEU A 297 -9.93 1.74 -14.24
CA LEU A 297 -10.27 2.80 -15.18
C LEU A 297 -11.33 3.80 -14.68
N HIS A 298 -12.19 3.38 -13.74
CA HIS A 298 -13.34 4.19 -13.31
C HIS A 298 -13.36 4.46 -11.79
N ASP A 299 -12.78 3.57 -10.97
CA ASP A 299 -12.74 3.69 -9.52
C ASP A 299 -11.61 2.79 -8.94
N VAL A 300 -11.55 2.61 -7.62
CA VAL A 300 -10.67 1.63 -6.99
C VAL A 300 -11.24 0.23 -7.14
N LYS A 301 -10.41 -0.73 -7.57
CA LYS A 301 -10.73 -2.16 -7.56
C LYS A 301 -10.30 -2.80 -6.26
N HIS A 302 -11.12 -3.71 -5.74
CA HIS A 302 -10.81 -4.43 -4.50
C HIS A 302 -10.14 -5.81 -4.71
N THR A 303 -9.78 -6.13 -5.95
CA THR A 303 -9.09 -7.37 -6.30
C THR A 303 -8.15 -7.14 -7.48
N LEU A 304 -7.09 -7.92 -7.54
CA LEU A 304 -6.10 -7.94 -8.61
C LEU A 304 -6.23 -9.25 -9.41
N PRO A 305 -6.32 -9.19 -10.76
CA PRO A 305 -6.30 -10.38 -11.57
C PRO A 305 -4.90 -10.99 -11.58
N LEU A 306 -4.76 -12.20 -11.05
CA LEU A 306 -3.51 -12.94 -10.97
C LEU A 306 -3.60 -14.30 -11.67
N HIS A 307 -2.44 -14.84 -12.02
CA HIS A 307 -2.30 -16.21 -12.47
C HIS A 307 -2.41 -17.15 -11.28
N GLU A 308 -2.98 -18.34 -11.51
CA GLU A 308 -2.94 -19.42 -10.53
C GLU A 308 -1.49 -19.73 -10.09
N TYR A 309 -1.27 -19.69 -8.77
CA TYR A 309 -0.05 -20.14 -8.10
C TYR A 309 0.03 -21.66 -8.09
N LYS A 310 1.16 -22.22 -8.55
CA LYS A 310 1.36 -23.68 -8.69
C LYS A 310 2.44 -24.23 -7.76
N GLY A 311 2.90 -23.45 -6.78
CA GLY A 311 4.04 -23.78 -5.92
C GLY A 311 5.39 -23.52 -6.58
N ASP A 312 5.41 -22.82 -7.73
CA ASP A 312 6.60 -22.32 -8.41
C ASP A 312 6.84 -20.84 -8.10
N ASP A 313 8.04 -20.32 -8.39
CA ASP A 313 8.40 -18.93 -8.14
C ASP A 313 7.42 -17.97 -8.82
N TYR A 314 6.55 -17.35 -8.02
CA TYR A 314 5.57 -16.37 -8.49
C TYR A 314 5.87 -15.01 -7.85
N ILE A 315 6.41 -14.09 -8.68
CA ILE A 315 6.95 -12.82 -8.23
C ILE A 315 6.05 -11.69 -8.72
N ILE A 316 5.68 -10.83 -7.79
CA ILE A 316 4.92 -9.61 -8.01
C ILE A 316 5.84 -8.41 -7.82
N GLY A 317 5.67 -7.41 -8.67
CA GLY A 317 6.30 -6.11 -8.55
C GLY A 317 5.28 -5.07 -8.07
N VAL A 318 5.68 -4.26 -7.10
CA VAL A 318 4.98 -3.03 -6.70
C VAL A 318 5.83 -1.86 -7.15
N PHE A 319 5.25 -1.04 -8.02
CA PHE A 319 5.94 0.05 -8.70
C PHE A 319 5.64 1.40 -8.03
N LEU A 320 6.45 2.41 -8.35
CA LEU A 320 6.32 3.77 -7.83
C LEU A 320 6.53 3.90 -6.32
N VAL A 321 7.30 2.98 -5.73
CA VAL A 321 7.61 2.93 -4.29
C VAL A 321 8.81 3.79 -3.89
N GLY A 322 9.43 4.51 -4.84
CA GLY A 322 10.69 5.23 -4.58
C GLY A 322 10.57 6.53 -3.78
N ALA A 323 9.37 6.99 -3.45
CA ALA A 323 9.14 8.19 -2.67
C ALA A 323 8.51 7.83 -1.32
N TYR A 324 9.06 8.37 -0.21
CA TYR A 324 8.60 8.19 1.18
C TYR A 324 8.72 6.79 1.77
N GLN A 325 8.41 5.73 1.01
CA GLN A 325 8.21 4.36 1.53
C GLN A 325 9.37 3.86 2.38
N GLU A 326 10.60 3.91 1.87
CA GLU A 326 11.79 3.39 2.56
C GLU A 326 12.08 4.09 3.89
N THR A 327 11.75 5.39 4.02
CA THR A 327 12.04 6.15 5.24
C THR A 327 10.90 6.10 6.26
N LEU A 328 9.68 5.78 5.82
CA LEU A 328 8.50 5.70 6.68
C LEU A 328 8.22 4.29 7.20
N GLY A 329 8.95 3.28 6.71
CA GLY A 329 8.80 1.89 7.14
C GLY A 329 8.95 1.70 8.64
N ASP A 330 8.15 0.80 9.21
CA ASP A 330 8.24 0.38 10.60
C ASP A 330 8.53 -1.12 10.77
N LEU A 331 9.04 -1.45 11.95
CA LEU A 331 9.41 -2.81 12.35
C LEU A 331 8.21 -3.61 12.90
N HIS A 332 7.02 -3.50 12.30
CA HIS A 332 5.87 -4.30 12.71
C HIS A 332 6.21 -5.80 12.68
N ASN A 333 5.88 -6.52 13.74
CA ASN A 333 6.30 -7.92 13.96
C ASN A 333 7.82 -8.18 13.91
N LEU A 334 8.64 -7.16 14.12
CA LEU A 334 10.11 -7.24 14.03
C LEU A 334 10.60 -7.67 12.63
N LEU A 335 9.82 -7.40 11.59
CA LEU A 335 10.26 -7.52 10.21
C LEU A 335 11.07 -6.28 9.85
N GLY A 336 12.35 -6.47 9.54
CA GLY A 336 13.30 -5.38 9.33
C GLY A 336 13.41 -4.91 7.89
N ASP A 337 14.42 -4.09 7.63
CA ASP A 337 14.70 -3.55 6.30
C ASP A 337 14.88 -4.67 5.26
N THR A 338 14.46 -4.41 4.02
CA THR A 338 14.57 -5.37 2.93
C THR A 338 15.91 -5.28 2.21
N ASN A 339 16.30 -6.36 1.53
CA ASN A 339 17.45 -6.33 0.63
C ASN A 339 17.25 -5.31 -0.49
N VAL A 340 18.25 -4.45 -0.74
CA VAL A 340 18.21 -3.42 -1.79
C VAL A 340 19.35 -3.64 -2.79
N VAL A 341 19.00 -3.68 -4.07
CA VAL A 341 19.97 -3.79 -5.17
C VAL A 341 19.80 -2.63 -6.15
N GLY A 342 20.86 -1.85 -6.34
CA GLY A 342 20.95 -0.79 -7.34
C GLY A 342 21.37 -1.34 -8.69
N VAL A 343 20.52 -1.22 -9.71
CA VAL A 343 20.79 -1.72 -11.06
C VAL A 343 21.05 -0.56 -12.01
N ARG A 344 22.19 -0.60 -12.73
CA ARG A 344 22.53 0.31 -13.82
C ARG A 344 22.56 -0.45 -15.13
N ILE A 345 21.91 0.11 -16.15
CA ILE A 345 21.92 -0.42 -17.51
C ILE A 345 22.78 0.50 -18.38
N GLY A 346 23.90 -0.01 -18.87
CA GLY A 346 24.79 0.68 -19.79
C GLY A 346 24.14 0.93 -21.15
N LEU A 347 24.69 1.86 -21.94
CA LEU A 347 24.21 2.17 -23.29
C LEU A 347 24.28 0.98 -24.26
N ASP A 348 25.13 0.00 -23.96
CA ASP A 348 25.29 -1.25 -24.70
C ASP A 348 24.40 -2.40 -24.16
N GLY A 349 23.55 -2.12 -23.16
CA GLY A 349 22.68 -3.09 -22.51
C GLY A 349 23.35 -3.91 -21.41
N GLN A 350 24.62 -3.62 -21.06
CA GLN A 350 25.26 -4.30 -19.92
C GLN A 350 24.58 -3.94 -18.61
N ILE A 351 24.30 -4.96 -17.81
CA ILE A 351 23.72 -4.81 -16.48
C ILE A 351 24.85 -4.78 -15.46
N GLU A 352 24.86 -3.75 -14.63
CA GLU A 352 25.81 -3.58 -13.54
C GLU A 352 25.05 -3.39 -12.22
N PHE A 353 25.42 -4.19 -11.23
CA PHE A 353 24.93 -4.02 -9.86
C PHE A 353 25.84 -2.99 -9.17
N THR A 354 25.28 -1.81 -8.93
CA THR A 354 26.03 -0.64 -8.43
C THR A 354 26.07 -0.57 -6.91
N ARG A 355 25.07 -1.16 -6.24
CA ARG A 355 24.94 -1.17 -4.79
C ARG A 355 24.15 -2.40 -4.37
N GLU A 356 24.60 -3.06 -3.32
CA GLU A 356 23.91 -4.17 -2.67
C GLU A 356 23.89 -3.85 -1.17
N ILE A 357 22.70 -3.80 -0.59
CA ILE A 357 22.47 -3.60 0.83
C ILE A 357 21.71 -4.82 1.30
N GLU A 358 22.29 -5.53 2.26
CA GLU A 358 21.61 -6.64 2.94
C GLU A 358 20.54 -6.06 3.87
N GLY A 359 19.37 -6.70 3.86
CA GLY A 359 18.31 -6.40 4.81
C GLY A 359 18.66 -6.88 6.21
N ASP A 360 17.83 -6.50 7.19
CA ASP A 360 18.12 -6.80 8.59
C ASP A 360 18.02 -8.30 8.88
N SER A 361 18.95 -8.80 9.71
CA SER A 361 18.82 -10.11 10.34
C SER A 361 17.94 -10.05 11.59
N VAL A 362 17.49 -11.21 12.08
CA VAL A 362 16.81 -11.30 13.39
C VAL A 362 17.67 -10.71 14.52
N ALA A 363 18.99 -10.86 14.46
CA ALA A 363 19.92 -10.27 15.41
C ALA A 363 19.93 -8.74 15.37
N ASP A 364 19.87 -8.14 14.18
CA ASP A 364 19.87 -6.68 14.00
C ASP A 364 18.60 -6.09 14.60
N VAL A 365 17.44 -6.67 14.27
CA VAL A 365 16.16 -6.19 14.80
C VAL A 365 16.05 -6.37 16.31
N LEU A 366 16.54 -7.49 16.86
CA LEU A 366 16.59 -7.69 18.31
C LEU A 366 17.51 -6.66 19.01
N SER A 367 18.56 -6.21 18.33
CA SER A 367 19.43 -5.15 18.85
C SER A 367 18.71 -3.80 18.91
N TYR A 368 17.80 -3.51 17.97
CA TYR A 368 16.97 -2.30 18.00
C TYR A 368 16.03 -2.25 19.20
N VAL A 369 15.56 -3.41 19.68
CA VAL A 369 14.72 -3.54 20.88
C VAL A 369 15.53 -3.85 22.16
N GLU A 370 16.80 -3.43 22.18
CA GLU A 370 17.72 -3.46 23.32
C GLU A 370 18.10 -4.87 23.85
N TYR A 371 17.97 -5.92 23.02
CA TYR A 371 18.56 -7.22 23.34
C TYR A 371 20.01 -7.32 22.84
N ASP A 372 20.84 -8.09 23.55
CA ASP A 372 22.16 -8.50 23.06
C ASP A 372 22.04 -9.93 22.46
N PRO A 373 22.12 -10.08 21.12
CA PRO A 373 22.07 -11.38 20.46
C PRO A 373 23.09 -12.40 21.01
N LYS A 374 24.28 -11.93 21.44
CA LYS A 374 25.31 -12.81 22.03
C LYS A 374 24.89 -13.29 23.41
N GLU A 375 24.27 -12.43 24.22
CA GLU A 375 23.74 -12.87 25.52
C GLU A 375 22.62 -13.90 25.32
N LEU A 376 21.72 -13.67 24.37
CA LEU A 376 20.64 -14.60 24.04
C LEU A 376 21.16 -15.98 23.63
N ALA A 377 22.12 -16.04 22.69
CA ALA A 377 22.77 -17.30 22.30
C ALA A 377 23.46 -17.99 23.48
N ASN A 378 24.13 -17.23 24.35
CA ASN A 378 24.77 -17.78 25.56
C ASN A 378 23.74 -18.37 26.55
N ARG A 379 22.55 -17.76 26.69
CA ARG A 379 21.48 -18.29 27.56
C ARG A 379 20.93 -19.61 27.03
N VAL A 380 20.65 -19.69 25.73
CA VAL A 380 20.19 -20.94 25.09
C VAL A 380 21.25 -22.03 25.23
N ARG A 381 22.53 -21.69 25.04
CA ARG A 381 23.64 -22.63 25.22
C ARG A 381 23.69 -23.23 26.62
N ARG A 382 23.55 -22.40 27.66
CA ARG A 382 23.52 -22.88 29.07
C ARG A 382 22.32 -23.80 29.30
N ALA A 383 21.13 -23.42 28.85
CA ALA A 383 19.92 -24.24 28.98
C ALA A 383 20.07 -25.61 28.29
N ALA A 384 20.67 -25.65 27.09
CA ALA A 384 20.94 -26.89 26.37
C ALA A 384 21.98 -27.76 27.09
N GLU A 385 23.04 -27.17 27.67
CA GLU A 385 24.02 -27.91 28.48
C GLU A 385 23.41 -28.53 29.73
N GLU A 386 22.53 -27.81 30.42
CA GLU A 386 21.79 -28.33 31.57
C GLU A 386 20.85 -29.47 31.17
N ALA A 387 20.19 -29.38 30.01
CA ALA A 387 19.35 -30.44 29.48
C ALA A 387 20.15 -31.72 29.14
N VAL A 388 21.37 -31.57 28.62
CA VAL A 388 22.31 -32.70 28.42
C VAL A 388 22.69 -33.34 29.75
N ARG A 389 23.06 -32.55 30.77
CA ARG A 389 23.41 -33.08 32.10
C ARG A 389 22.23 -33.80 32.77
N ALA A 390 21.01 -33.33 32.53
CA ALA A 390 19.78 -33.95 33.02
C ALA A 390 19.31 -35.16 32.20
N GLY A 391 20.02 -35.52 31.12
CA GLY A 391 19.65 -36.65 30.25
C GLY A 391 18.37 -36.45 29.44
N ARG A 392 17.92 -35.19 29.26
CA ARG A 392 16.74 -34.85 28.46
C ARG A 392 17.02 -34.80 26.96
N ILE A 393 18.26 -34.45 26.60
CA ILE A 393 18.78 -34.44 25.23
C ILE A 393 20.22 -34.98 25.22
N SER A 394 20.68 -35.41 24.06
CA SER A 394 22.05 -35.85 23.79
C SER A 394 22.98 -34.68 23.44
N PRO A 395 24.31 -34.87 23.52
CA PRO A 395 25.28 -33.88 23.05
C PRO A 395 25.16 -33.54 21.55
N GLU A 396 24.72 -34.50 20.73
CA GLU A 396 24.50 -34.31 19.30
C GLU A 396 23.26 -33.44 19.04
N GLU A 397 22.14 -33.72 19.72
CA GLU A 397 20.94 -32.88 19.68
C GLU A 397 21.21 -31.45 20.16
N ARG A 398 22.05 -31.28 21.20
CA ARG A 398 22.50 -29.94 21.63
C ARG A 398 23.16 -29.18 20.48
N ARG A 399 24.03 -29.83 19.70
CA ARG A 399 24.70 -29.17 18.58
C ARG A 399 23.69 -28.73 17.53
N VAL A 400 22.78 -29.63 17.14
CA VAL A 400 21.70 -29.31 16.18
C VAL A 400 20.83 -28.14 16.66
N ILE A 401 20.44 -28.12 17.94
CA ILE A 401 19.66 -27.02 18.52
C ILE A 401 20.43 -25.70 18.47
N MET A 402 21.72 -25.71 18.83
CA MET A 402 22.53 -24.48 18.83
C MET A 402 22.78 -23.96 17.41
N ASP A 403 23.09 -24.85 16.47
CA ASP A 403 23.30 -24.50 15.06
C ASP A 403 22.00 -23.91 14.47
N ALA A 404 20.83 -24.49 14.79
CA ALA A 404 19.54 -23.96 14.36
C ALA A 404 19.21 -22.61 15.01
N TYR A 405 19.51 -22.42 16.29
CA TYR A 405 19.26 -21.16 16.99
C TYR A 405 20.15 -20.03 16.49
N GLU A 406 21.46 -20.28 16.36
CA GLU A 406 22.42 -19.30 15.85
C GLU A 406 22.17 -19.00 14.36
N GLY A 407 21.78 -20.02 13.57
CA GLY A 407 21.34 -19.84 12.19
C GLY A 407 20.09 -18.97 12.07
N GLY A 408 19.05 -19.23 12.87
CA GLY A 408 17.83 -18.40 12.87
C GLY A 408 18.08 -16.97 13.37
N LEU A 409 19.02 -16.78 14.31
CA LEU A 409 19.39 -15.45 14.80
C LEU A 409 20.15 -14.63 13.75
N GLY A 410 21.01 -15.27 12.96
CA GLY A 410 21.74 -14.63 11.87
C GLY A 410 20.99 -14.60 10.53
N GLY A 411 19.82 -15.24 10.45
CA GLY A 411 19.01 -15.29 9.24
C GLY A 411 18.23 -14.00 8.99
N TYR A 412 17.78 -13.83 7.75
CA TYR A 412 16.95 -12.71 7.35
C TYR A 412 15.60 -12.72 8.09
N THR A 413 14.99 -11.57 8.34
CA THR A 413 13.72 -11.50 9.08
C THR A 413 12.52 -12.09 8.33
N TYR A 414 12.64 -12.23 7.01
CA TYR A 414 11.60 -12.78 6.14
C TYR A 414 11.81 -14.27 5.87
N PHE A 415 10.81 -14.94 5.27
CA PHE A 415 10.93 -16.37 4.99
C PHE A 415 11.98 -16.66 3.92
N GLU A 416 12.79 -17.69 4.18
CA GLU A 416 13.73 -18.28 3.23
C GLU A 416 13.18 -19.64 2.77
N HIS A 417 13.43 -20.01 1.51
CA HIS A 417 13.01 -21.29 0.91
C HIS A 417 13.97 -22.44 1.21
#